data_AF-A0A1H7U713-F1
#
_entry.id   AF-A0A1H7U713-F1
#
_cell.length_a   1.000
_cell.length_b   1.000
_cell.length_c   1.000
_cell.angle_alpha   90.00
_cell.angle_beta   90.00
_cell.angle_gamma   90.00
#
_symmetry.space_group_name_H-M   'P 1'
#
loop_
_entity.id
_entity.type
_entity.pdbx_description
1 polymer ?
#
loop_
_entity_poly.entity_id
_entity_poly.type
_entity_poly.pdbx_seq_one_letter_code
_entity_poly.pdbx_strand_id
1 'polypeptide(L)'
;MKEIIQSEAAECGLACLAMVASHFGHSVGLRELRRDFPVSSKGSTLVQLISIARHLDITCRPLRCEIDGLPEVKLLAILHWGMSHYVVLAAWGRSGRHLRPV
;
A
#
# COMPACT_ATOMS: atom_id res chain seq x y z
N MET A 1 1.14 -12.40 -5.57
CA MET A 1 1.45 -11.49 -4.44
C MET A 1 1.16 -12.26 -3.16
N LYS A 2 2.01 -12.14 -2.16
CA LYS A 2 1.78 -12.76 -0.85
C LYS A 2 0.94 -11.79 -0.01
N GLU A 3 -0.20 -12.25 0.49
CA GLU A 3 -1.05 -11.47 1.39
C GLU A 3 -0.33 -11.29 2.74
N ILE A 4 -0.31 -10.08 3.27
CA ILE A 4 0.29 -9.77 4.57
C ILE A 4 -0.80 -9.17 5.45
N ILE A 5 -1.23 -9.96 6.43
CA ILE A 5 -2.28 -9.56 7.36
C ILE A 5 -1.67 -8.67 8.45
N GLN A 6 -2.21 -7.46 8.59
CA GLN A 6 -1.87 -6.56 9.67
C GLN A 6 -2.31 -7.12 11.03
N SER A 7 -1.49 -6.96 12.07
CA SER A 7 -1.87 -7.36 13.44
C SER A 7 -2.58 -6.22 14.16
N GLU A 8 -2.28 -4.97 13.80
CA GLU A 8 -2.89 -3.77 14.38
C GLU A 8 -3.54 -2.89 13.31
N ALA A 9 -4.59 -2.13 13.68
CA ALA A 9 -5.33 -1.28 12.75
C ALA A 9 -4.45 -0.21 12.07
N ALA A 10 -3.46 0.32 12.80
CA ALA A 10 -2.55 1.38 12.38
C ALA A 10 -1.53 0.94 11.31
N GLU A 11 -1.43 -0.35 11.01
CA GLU A 11 -0.34 -0.92 10.20
C GLU A 11 -0.69 -1.16 8.75
N CYS A 12 -1.92 -0.87 8.33
CA CYS A 12 -2.39 -1.08 6.96
C CYS A 12 -1.41 -0.52 5.90
N GLY A 13 -0.83 0.65 6.15
CA GLY A 13 0.18 1.24 5.28
C GLY A 13 1.49 0.46 5.19
N LEU A 14 1.99 -0.06 6.32
CA LEU A 14 3.19 -0.92 6.34
C LEU A 14 2.91 -2.27 5.68
N ALA A 15 1.74 -2.85 5.91
CA ALA A 15 1.34 -4.10 5.27
C ALA A 15 1.27 -3.93 3.74
N CYS A 16 0.69 -2.82 3.26
CA CYS A 16 0.68 -2.47 1.84
C CYS A 16 2.11 -2.39 1.25
N LEU A 17 3.01 -1.68 1.93
CA LEU A 17 4.40 -1.56 1.51
C LEU A 17 5.11 -2.91 1.47
N ALA A 18 4.92 -3.76 2.48
CA ALA A 18 5.50 -5.10 2.51
C ALA A 18 4.99 -5.98 1.37
N MET A 19 3.69 -5.89 1.03
CA MET A 19 3.10 -6.65 -0.08
C MET A 19 3.65 -6.19 -1.43
N VAL A 20 3.76 -4.87 -1.64
CA VAL A 20 4.32 -4.29 -2.87
C VAL A 20 5.81 -4.61 -2.98
N ALA A 21 6.59 -4.43 -1.92
CA ALA A 21 8.01 -4.75 -1.88
C ALA A 21 8.27 -6.24 -2.16
N SER A 22 7.48 -7.14 -1.54
CA SER A 22 7.52 -8.58 -1.80
C SER A 22 7.23 -8.93 -3.26
N HIS A 23 6.35 -8.19 -3.92
CA HIS A 23 6.07 -8.40 -5.35
C HIS A 23 7.30 -8.07 -6.22
N PHE A 24 8.06 -7.03 -5.86
CA PHE A 24 9.27 -6.63 -6.58
C PHE A 24 10.53 -7.41 -6.17
N GLY A 25 10.40 -8.46 -5.35
CA GLY A 25 11.51 -9.33 -4.95
C GLY A 25 12.25 -8.88 -3.68
N HIS A 26 11.78 -7.83 -3.01
CA HIS A 26 12.32 -7.43 -1.70
C HIS A 26 11.70 -8.29 -0.60
N SER A 27 12.51 -9.07 0.10
CA SER A 27 12.06 -9.91 1.22
C SER A 27 11.92 -9.11 2.51
N VAL A 28 10.99 -8.17 2.54
CA VAL A 28 10.74 -7.28 3.68
C VAL A 28 9.44 -7.67 4.37
N GLY A 29 9.53 -7.99 5.65
CA GLY A 29 8.39 -8.42 6.47
C GLY A 29 7.77 -7.29 7.29
N LEU A 30 6.49 -7.44 7.65
CA LEU A 30 5.80 -6.46 8.51
C LEU A 30 6.51 -6.25 9.86
N ARG A 31 7.09 -7.31 10.44
CA ARG A 31 7.85 -7.22 11.70
C ARG A 31 9.08 -6.32 11.58
N GLU A 32 9.77 -6.39 10.45
CA GLU A 32 10.95 -5.57 10.16
C GLU A 32 10.55 -4.12 9.97
N LEU A 33 9.54 -3.87 9.12
CA LEU A 33 9.00 -2.53 8.91
C LEU A 33 8.49 -1.89 10.21
N ARG A 34 7.83 -2.65 11.08
CA ARG A 34 7.36 -2.15 12.38
C ARG A 34 8.51 -1.72 13.28
N ARG A 35 9.61 -2.48 13.28
CA ARG A 35 10.79 -2.17 14.09
C ARG A 35 11.49 -0.90 13.58
N ASP A 36 11.63 -0.79 12.27
CA ASP A 36 12.42 0.28 11.65
C ASP A 36 11.58 1.57 11.44
N PHE A 37 10.27 1.42 11.30
CA PHE A 37 9.31 2.49 11.06
C PHE A 37 8.10 2.37 12.02
N PRO A 38 8.27 2.73 13.31
CA PRO A 38 7.19 2.66 14.27
C PRO A 38 6.03 3.58 13.84
N VAL A 39 4.84 3.00 13.75
CA VAL A 39 3.61 3.72 13.41
C VAL A 39 2.93 4.24 14.66
N SER A 40 2.33 5.42 14.54
CA SER A 40 1.51 5.96 15.63
C SER A 40 0.20 5.18 15.74
N SER A 41 -0.48 5.28 16.88
CA SER A 41 -1.85 4.77 17.04
C SER A 41 -2.86 5.38 16.07
N LYS A 42 -2.54 6.53 15.45
CA LYS A 42 -3.34 7.17 14.39
C LYS A 42 -3.08 6.60 12.99
N GLY A 43 -2.19 5.61 12.87
CA GLY A 43 -1.76 5.07 11.59
C GLY A 43 -0.60 5.84 10.96
N SER A 44 -0.45 5.64 9.65
CA SER A 44 0.62 6.23 8.83
C SER A 44 0.06 7.28 7.87
N THR A 45 0.73 8.42 7.75
CA THR A 45 0.41 9.43 6.74
C THR A 45 0.97 9.03 5.37
N LEU A 46 0.42 9.58 4.29
CA LEU A 46 0.94 9.37 2.93
C LEU A 46 2.43 9.78 2.81
N VAL A 47 2.82 10.88 3.47
CA VAL A 47 4.21 11.35 3.49
C VAL A 47 5.13 10.32 4.14
N GLN A 48 4.70 9.70 5.24
CA GLN A 48 5.43 8.61 5.88
C GLN A 48 5.51 7.39 4.96
N LEU A 49 4.41 6.97 4.32
CA LEU A 49 4.43 5.85 3.37
C LEU A 49 5.46 6.06 2.25
N ILE A 50 5.47 7.26 1.66
CA ILE A 50 6.42 7.60 0.59
C ILE A 50 7.85 7.59 1.13
N SER A 51 8.09 8.12 2.33
CA SER A 51 9.41 8.10 2.95
C SER A 51 9.90 6.66 3.16
N ILE A 52 9.06 5.79 3.72
CA ILE A 52 9.39 4.38 3.95
C ILE A 52 9.65 3.66 2.62
N ALA A 53 8.79 3.85 1.62
CA ALA A 53 8.99 3.27 0.30
C ALA A 53 10.35 3.64 -0.31
N ARG A 54 10.79 4.90 -0.14
CA ARG A 54 12.12 5.33 -0.60
C ARG A 54 13.27 4.63 0.14
N HIS A 55 13.11 4.31 1.42
CA HIS A 55 14.08 3.49 2.16
C HIS A 55 14.13 2.04 1.68
N LEU A 56 13.07 1.57 1.02
CA LEU A 56 13.00 0.25 0.39
C LEU A 56 13.41 0.28 -1.10
N ASP A 57 14.00 1.38 -1.57
CA ASP A 57 14.34 1.63 -2.98
C ASP A 57 13.13 1.61 -3.94
N ILE A 58 11.93 1.84 -3.41
CA ILE A 58 10.69 1.94 -4.19
C ILE A 58 10.38 3.41 -4.49
N THR A 59 10.30 3.75 -5.77
CA THR A 59 9.88 5.09 -6.20
C THR A 59 8.36 5.19 -6.25
N CYS A 60 7.78 6.07 -5.43
CA CYS A 60 6.34 6.34 -5.43
C CYS A 60 6.01 7.60 -6.24
N ARG A 61 4.91 7.55 -6.98
CA ARG A 61 4.26 8.73 -7.58
C ARG A 61 2.92 8.97 -6.88
N PRO A 62 2.81 9.95 -5.96
CA PRO A 62 1.51 10.30 -5.40
C PRO A 62 0.60 10.85 -6.50
N LEU A 63 -0.64 10.39 -6.54
CA LEU A 63 -1.64 10.85 -7.51
C LEU A 63 -2.99 10.96 -6.81
N ARG A 64 -3.81 11.89 -7.29
CA ARG A 64 -5.23 11.96 -6.99
C ARG A 64 -5.98 11.78 -8.30
N CYS A 65 -6.92 10.86 -8.32
CA CYS A 65 -7.82 10.66 -9.46
C CYS A 65 -9.22 10.36 -8.94
N GLU A 66 -10.23 10.66 -9.75
CA GLU A 66 -11.58 10.18 -9.53
C GLU A 66 -11.68 8.70 -9.93
N ILE A 67 -12.80 8.05 -9.58
CA ILE A 67 -13.01 6.62 -9.86
C ILE A 67 -12.94 6.29 -11.36
N ASP A 68 -13.29 7.24 -12.23
CA ASP A 68 -13.23 7.08 -13.68
C ASP A 68 -11.79 7.08 -14.23
N GLY A 69 -10.84 7.64 -13.47
CA GLY A 69 -9.41 7.64 -13.82
C GLY A 69 -8.66 6.43 -13.28
N LEU A 70 -9.30 5.59 -12.45
CA LEU A 70 -8.70 4.39 -11.87
C LEU A 70 -8.19 3.38 -12.93
N PRO A 71 -8.85 3.21 -14.10
CA PRO A 71 -8.34 2.41 -15.21
C PRO A 71 -6.96 2.85 -15.76
N GLU A 72 -6.61 4.12 -15.61
CA GLU A 72 -5.34 4.70 -16.09
C GLU A 72 -4.21 4.56 -15.06
N VAL A 73 -4.54 4.18 -13.83
CA VAL A 73 -3.57 4.00 -12.75
C VAL A 73 -2.75 2.72 -12.99
N LYS A 74 -1.42 2.85 -12.94
CA LYS A 74 -0.53 1.68 -12.99
C LYS A 74 -0.79 0.76 -11.80
N LEU A 75 -0.91 -0.53 -12.08
CA LEU A 75 -1.18 -1.54 -11.05
C LEU A 75 0.01 -1.77 -10.12
N LEU A 76 -0.33 -2.38 -8.97
CA LEU A 76 0.37 -2.27 -7.69
C LEU A 76 0.31 -0.85 -7.12
N ALA A 77 -0.88 -0.27 -7.13
CA ALA A 77 -1.15 1.01 -6.52
C ALA A 77 -1.62 0.83 -5.06
N ILE A 78 -1.13 1.67 -4.17
CA ILE A 78 -1.67 1.77 -2.81
C ILE A 78 -2.76 2.84 -2.82
N LEU A 79 -4.00 2.45 -2.48
CA LEU A 79 -5.14 3.35 -2.43
C LEU A 79 -5.38 3.80 -1.00
N HIS A 80 -5.74 5.07 -0.83
CA HIS A 80 -6.25 5.58 0.44
C HIS A 80 -7.78 5.50 0.45
N TRP A 81 -8.32 4.62 1.29
CA TRP A 81 -9.73 4.31 1.37
C TRP A 81 -10.37 4.93 2.61
N GLY A 82 -11.52 5.60 2.43
CA GLY A 82 -12.33 6.13 3.54
C GLY A 82 -11.58 7.07 4.49
N MET A 83 -10.53 7.74 3.99
CA MET A 83 -9.66 8.64 4.76
C MET A 83 -9.01 8.03 6.02
N SER A 84 -8.97 6.70 6.12
CA SER A 84 -8.56 6.00 7.34
C SER A 84 -7.84 4.68 7.11
N HIS A 85 -7.81 4.17 5.87
CA HIS A 85 -7.26 2.86 5.57
C HIS A 85 -6.47 2.86 4.26
N TYR A 86 -5.47 1.99 4.16
CA TYR A 86 -4.72 1.75 2.92
C TYR A 86 -4.93 0.33 2.44
N VAL A 87 -5.11 0.16 1.13
CA VAL A 87 -5.27 -1.14 0.47
C VAL A 87 -4.41 -1.21 -0.77
N VAL A 88 -3.97 -2.42 -1.16
CA VAL A 88 -3.24 -2.61 -2.41
C VAL A 88 -4.20 -2.96 -3.54
N LEU A 89 -4.21 -2.14 -4.60
CA LEU A 89 -4.87 -2.45 -5.86
C LEU A 89 -3.97 -3.35 -6.71
N ALA A 90 -4.21 -4.66 -6.62
CA ALA A 90 -3.46 -5.66 -7.40
C ALA A 90 -4.00 -5.82 -8.83
N ALA A 91 -5.31 -5.67 -9.03
CA ALA A 91 -5.95 -5.79 -10.34
C ALA A 91 -7.29 -5.06 -10.39
N TRP A 92 -7.68 -4.66 -11.60
CA TRP A 92 -9.04 -4.21 -11.93
C TRP A 92 -9.57 -5.03 -13.12
N GLY A 93 -10.83 -5.45 -13.08
CA GLY A 93 -11.45 -6.26 -14.15
C GLY A 93 -11.96 -5.42 -15.33
N ARG A 94 -12.00 -6.00 -16.54
CA ARG A 94 -12.46 -5.34 -17.80
C ARG A 94 -13.90 -4.79 -17.76
N SER A 95 -14.69 -5.14 -16.75
CA SER A 95 -16.06 -4.66 -16.53
C SER A 95 -16.17 -3.60 -15.41
N GLY A 96 -15.05 -3.09 -14.87
CA GLY A 96 -15.03 -2.01 -13.86
C GLY A 96 -15.56 -2.39 -12.47
N ARG A 97 -16.01 -3.63 -12.27
CA ARG A 97 -16.78 -4.05 -11.07
C ARG A 97 -16.04 -4.90 -10.04
N HIS A 98 -14.76 -5.20 -10.26
CA HIS A 98 -14.01 -6.05 -9.32
C HIS A 98 -12.65 -5.42 -9.01
N LEU A 99 -12.61 -4.72 -7.88
CA LEU A 99 -11.38 -4.38 -7.19
C LEU A 99 -10.94 -5.65 -6.44
N ARG A 100 -9.67 -6.01 -6.56
CA ARG A 100 -9.06 -6.98 -5.65
C ARG A 100 -8.15 -6.22 -4.69
N PRO A 101 -8.72 -5.59 -3.64
CA PRO A 101 -7.92 -5.10 -2.53
C PRO A 101 -7.28 -6.31 -1.85
N VAL A 102 -5.98 -6.21 -1.63
CA VAL A 102 -5.19 -7.14 -0.84
C VAL A 102 -4.62 -6.39 0.34
#